data_AF-A0A429BGM5-F1
#
_entry.id   AF-A0A429BGM5-F1
#
_cell.length_a   1.000
_cell.length_b   1.000
_cell.length_c   1.000
_cell.angle_alpha   90.00
_cell.angle_beta   90.00
_cell.angle_gamma   90.00
#
_symmetry.space_group_name_H-M   'P 1'
#
loop_
_entity.id
_entity.type
_entity.pdbx_description
1 polymer ?
#
loop_
_entity_poly.entity_id
_entity_poly.type
_entity_poly.pdbx_seq_one_letter_code
_entity_poly.pdbx_strand_id
1 'polypeptide(L)' 'MRKARAVLVSAVMVLGVTLTVGAAPAHAERLAGVFREHSECERTGTYGITQTWWDDYSCEWQSQYLYYFLYA' A
#
# COMPACT_ATOMS: atom_id res chain seq x y z
N MET A 1 -33.08 -17.23 -31.77
CA MET A 1 -32.16 -16.09 -31.51
C MET A 1 -31.68 -15.95 -30.05
N ARG A 2 -31.69 -17.03 -29.24
CA ARG A 2 -31.26 -16.96 -27.82
C ARG A 2 -29.74 -17.10 -27.61
N LYS A 3 -29.03 -17.78 -28.53
CA LYS A 3 -27.60 -18.10 -28.39
C LYS A 3 -26.68 -16.88 -28.65
N ALA A 4 -27.10 -15.94 -29.49
CA ALA A 4 -26.31 -14.74 -29.82
C ALA A 4 -26.20 -13.74 -28.65
N ARG A 5 -27.23 -13.66 -27.80
CA ARG A 5 -27.21 -12.78 -26.62
C ARG A 5 -26.26 -13.27 -25.52
N ALA A 6 -26.12 -14.59 -25.37
CA ALA A 6 -25.22 -15.16 -24.38
C ALA A 6 -23.74 -14.88 -24.71
N VAL A 7 -23.38 -14.89 -25.99
CA VAL A 7 -21.99 -14.64 -26.45
C VAL A 7 -21.56 -13.18 -26.21
N LEU A 8 -22.48 -12.22 -26.36
CA LEU A 8 -22.19 -10.80 -26.12
C LEU A 8 -21.93 -10.47 -24.65
N VAL A 9 -22.63 -11.13 -23.72
CA VAL A 9 -22.44 -10.91 -22.27
C VAL A 9 -21.06 -11.41 -21.82
N SER A 10 -20.58 -12.52 -22.38
CA SER A 10 -19.25 -13.05 -22.06
C SER A 10 -18.11 -12.17 -22.56
N ALA A 11 -18.27 -11.51 -23.71
CA ALA A 11 -17.23 -10.63 -24.26
C ALA A 11 -17.02 -9.36 -23.42
N VAL A 12 -18.09 -8.79 -22.84
CA VAL A 12 -17.99 -7.57 -22.03
C VAL A 12 -17.33 -7.82 -20.68
N MET A 13 -17.55 -8.99 -20.05
CA MET A 13 -16.88 -9.31 -18.78
C MET A 13 -15.37 -9.48 -18.95
N VAL A 14 -14.91 -10.07 -20.05
CA VAL A 14 -13.47 -10.26 -20.29
C VAL A 14 -12.75 -8.93 -20.59
N LEU A 15 -13.44 -7.97 -21.23
CA LEU A 15 -12.91 -6.63 -21.48
C LEU A 15 -12.90 -5.72 -20.24
N GLY A 16 -13.74 -5.98 -19.22
CA GLY A 16 -13.74 -5.21 -17.97
C GLY A 16 -12.55 -5.53 -17.05
N VAL A 17 -12.01 -6.76 -17.11
CA VAL A 17 -10.93 -7.23 -16.23
C VAL A 17 -9.57 -6.63 -16.60
N THR A 18 -9.35 -6.20 -17.84
CA THR A 18 -8.06 -5.63 -18.26
C THR A 18 -7.82 -4.21 -17.75
N LEU A 19 -8.87 -3.49 -17.34
CA LEU A 19 -8.75 -2.11 -16.83
C LEU A 19 -8.23 -2.03 -15.38
N THR A 20 -8.19 -3.14 -14.65
CA THR A 20 -7.69 -3.16 -13.26
C THR A 20 -6.22 -3.59 -13.14
N VAL A 21 -5.58 -4.00 -14.24
CA VAL A 21 -4.19 -4.51 -14.22
C VAL A 21 -3.14 -3.38 -14.16
N GLY A 22 -3.55 -2.13 -14.38
CA GLY A 22 -2.65 -0.96 -14.35
C GLY A 22 -2.67 -0.16 -13.06
N ALA A 23 -3.56 -0.45 -12.12
CA ALA A 23 -3.56 0.19 -10.81
C ALA A 23 -2.56 -0.54 -9.92
N ALA A 24 -1.26 -0.36 -10.19
CA ALA A 24 -0.28 -0.51 -9.13
C ALA A 24 -0.79 0.32 -7.94
N PRO A 25 -0.84 -0.23 -6.71
CA PRO A 25 -1.28 0.55 -5.57
C PRO A 25 -0.42 1.81 -5.55
N ALA A 26 -1.06 2.97 -5.70
CA ALA A 26 -0.39 4.22 -5.38
C ALA A 26 0.14 4.01 -3.96
N HIS A 27 1.47 4.04 -3.81
CA HIS A 27 2.18 3.73 -2.58
C HIS A 27 1.77 4.75 -1.52
N ALA A 28 0.59 4.55 -0.92
CA ALA A 28 0.15 5.29 0.23
C ALA A 28 0.97 4.74 1.38
N GLU A 29 1.92 5.54 1.84
CA GLU A 29 2.76 5.27 3.01
C GLU A 29 1.88 4.73 4.14
N ARG A 30 2.14 3.49 4.56
CA ARG A 30 1.35 2.79 5.58
C ARG A 30 1.99 3.07 6.93
N LEU A 31 1.15 3.33 7.94
CA LEU A 31 1.63 3.42 9.31
C LEU A 31 2.10 2.03 9.77
N ALA A 32 3.41 1.88 9.93
CA ALA A 32 4.06 0.63 10.30
C ALA A 32 4.45 0.58 11.80
N GLY A 33 4.49 1.70 12.50
CA GLY A 33 4.73 1.73 13.95
C GLY A 33 4.58 3.10 14.60
N VAL A 34 4.53 3.12 15.93
CA VAL A 34 4.46 4.33 16.75
C VAL A 34 5.46 4.19 17.91
N PHE A 35 6.37 5.16 18.05
CA PHE A 35 7.52 5.10 18.95
C PHE A 35 7.65 6.36 19.76
N ARG A 36 8.04 6.24 21.04
CA ARG A 36 8.22 7.42 21.89
C ARG A 36 9.51 8.17 21.56
N GLU A 37 10.55 7.43 21.22
CA GLU A 37 11.88 7.96 20.96
C GLU A 37 12.19 7.89 19.47
N HIS A 38 12.77 8.96 18.93
CA HIS A 38 13.15 9.03 17.52
C HIS A 38 14.10 7.90 17.13
N SER A 39 15.05 7.57 18.02
CA SER A 39 16.02 6.48 17.83
C SER A 39 15.36 5.12 17.61
N GLU A 40 14.25 4.83 18.30
CA GLU A 40 13.54 3.56 18.13
C GLU A 40 12.74 3.50 16.83
N CYS A 41 12.23 4.65 16.38
CA CYS A 41 11.62 4.78 15.06
C CYS A 41 12.66 4.51 13.97
N GLU A 42 13.79 5.20 13.99
CA GLU A 42 14.88 5.03 13.01
C GLU A 42 15.45 3.60 13.02
N ARG A 43 15.66 3.03 14.21
CA ARG A 43 16.15 1.65 14.35
C ARG A 43 15.21 0.65 13.72
N THR A 44 13.90 0.80 13.94
CA THR A 44 12.89 -0.09 13.37
C THR A 44 12.75 0.13 11.86
N GLY A 45 12.79 1.39 11.40
CA GLY A 45 12.76 1.78 9.99
C GLY A 45 13.89 1.15 9.19
N THR A 46 15.12 1.35 9.65
CA THR A 46 16.33 0.76 9.05
C THR A 46 16.29 -0.78 9.08
N TYR A 47 15.77 -1.37 10.17
CA TYR A 47 15.62 -2.82 10.25
C TYR A 47 14.63 -3.35 9.21
N GLY A 48 13.51 -2.67 8.98
CA GLY A 48 12.54 -3.08 7.96
C GLY A 48 13.07 -2.98 6.53
N ILE A 49 13.91 -1.97 6.21
CA ILE A 49 14.65 -1.91 4.94
C ILE A 49 15.54 -3.15 4.77
N THR A 50 16.30 -3.48 5.82
CA THR A 50 17.21 -4.64 5.82
C THR A 50 16.44 -5.96 5.63
N GLN A 51 15.22 -6.04 6.17
CA GLN A 51 14.34 -7.19 6.05
C GLN A 51 13.45 -7.16 4.80
N THR A 52 13.60 -6.17 3.92
CA THR A 52 12.80 -5.96 2.70
C THR A 52 11.29 -5.89 2.97
N TRP A 53 10.89 -5.37 4.14
CA TRP A 53 9.48 -5.16 4.49
C TRP A 53 8.91 -3.93 3.79
N TRP A 54 9.75 -2.94 3.54
CA TRP A 54 9.46 -1.70 2.84
C TRP A 54 10.70 -1.22 2.09
N ASP A 55 10.50 -0.35 1.10
CA ASP A 55 11.56 0.20 0.25
C ASP A 55 12.13 1.52 0.80
N ASP A 56 11.32 2.27 1.54
CA ASP A 56 11.70 3.50 2.23
C ASP A 56 10.89 3.61 3.54
N TYR A 57 11.30 4.51 4.44
CA TYR A 57 10.53 4.84 5.63
C TYR A 57 10.70 6.31 6.02
N SER A 58 9.72 6.84 6.74
CA SER A 58 9.79 8.15 7.36
C SER A 58 9.37 8.11 8.83
N CYS A 59 10.06 8.89 9.66
CA CYS A 59 9.78 9.03 11.09
C CYS A 59 9.25 10.43 11.40
N GLU A 60 7.92 10.55 11.49
CA GLU A 60 7.24 11.83 11.68
C GLU A 60 6.87 12.08 13.15
N TRP A 61 7.31 13.20 13.72
CA TRP A 61 6.89 13.61 15.06
C TRP A 61 5.44 14.12 15.06
N GLN A 62 4.54 13.38 15.70
CA GLN A 62 3.15 13.79 15.90
C GLN A 62 2.99 14.48 17.25
N SER A 63 3.09 15.82 17.24
CA SER A 63 3.00 16.66 18.45
C SER A 63 1.69 16.49 19.23
N GLN A 64 0.59 16.21 18.54
CA GLN A 64 -0.72 15.91 19.12
C GLN A 64 -0.72 14.65 20.01
N TYR A 65 0.18 13.70 19.75
CA TYR A 65 0.28 12.45 20.50
C TYR A 65 1.57 12.35 21.31
N LEU A 66 2.58 13.18 21.02
CA LEU A 66 3.92 13.13 21.60
C LEU A 66 4.65 11.80 21.28
N TYR A 67 4.46 11.29 20.06
CA TYR A 67 5.14 10.10 19.54
C TYR A 67 5.65 10.35 18.12
N TYR A 68 6.66 9.58 17.72
CA TYR A 68 7.11 9.42 16.34
C TYR A 68 6.30 8.32 15.66
N PHE A 69 5.76 8.62 14.49
CA PHE A 69 5.00 7.71 13.65
C PHE A 69 5.93 7.26 12.53
N LEU A 70 6.03 5.94 12.35
CA LEU A 70 6.82 5.33 11.29
C LEU A 70 5.90 5.02 10.11
N TYR A 71 6.12 5.67 8.99
CA TYR A 71 5.44 5.40 7.73
C TYR A 71 6.37 4.65 6.78
N ALA A 72 5.84 3.65 6.07
CA ALA A 72 6.59 2.78 5.16
C ALA A 72 5.70 2.03 4.15
#